data_AF-A0A3M6TR59-F1
#
_entry.id   AF-A0A3M6TR59-F1
#
_cell.length_a   1.000
_cell.length_b   1.000
_cell.length_c   1.000
_cell.angle_alpha   90.00
_cell.angle_beta   90.00
_cell.angle_gamma   90.00
#
_symmetry.space_group_name_H-M   'P 1'
#
loop_
_entity.id
_entity.type
_entity.pdbx_description
1 polymer ?
#
loop_
_entity_poly.entity_id
_entity_poly.type
_entity_poly.pdbx_seq_one_letter_code
_entity_poly.pdbx_strand_id
1 'polypeptide(L)'
;MASRIMHGRREGQTREFGGAKVSVIPEGVDPREVTVLQPDSWRRIQNSLSRYNEEQMRLEAKRKEREDLHAISKESVKHWENTIEGQRLKKLEARQLREEKEEEEKVKIDKEEAKHQAQKRKEAIERAKTLQYYQTDRVKTFHGALLLTEVLKERDAQIDMKNGQLNADKIRENHLLRLQQRQREEAIMEDQKRALRRYNERKAVADFQNLQILDHIEEGKKAKQVDIEEGENVKQQVDMYMAAKKTIEEQRRKDKKEIMEEHQRQLADREVRRQSEQKKAEDEEEEIRQFAQAKKKMARMRKEKESELFRAFQDHTERMRKKLANQMQQQVDDEDDRIAKTVAERERKREEEERQKYEADMKAKKEIHDQRIYMMKENERRAMEEAKKDREILRNRVKSDKLFHMKQEEKRLEQLSECKKLKELQTQQIAEVKEREQQAKEAELDLDKRNGELLREEEIQFQEYANKVITEARNNGRNPYPLMKAAQEGPGGGRGPKFEGKRGLRPSYLVGDASGVQLPNYSDGTVKGSHTKIYGNPGDSRKRLGFTW
;
A
#
# COMPACT_ATOMS: atom_id res chain seq x y z
N MET A 1 46.10 3.69 76.99
CA MET A 1 46.39 3.74 78.44
C MET A 1 47.56 2.82 78.73
N ALA A 2 48.38 3.13 79.74
CA ALA A 2 49.63 2.41 80.00
C ALA A 2 49.44 1.19 80.92
N SER A 3 50.25 0.15 80.71
CA SER A 3 50.61 -0.81 81.76
C SER A 3 51.97 -1.43 81.45
N ARG A 4 52.95 -1.22 82.34
CA ARG A 4 54.31 -1.75 82.24
C ARG A 4 54.41 -2.92 83.23
N ILE A 5 54.44 -4.16 82.75
CA ILE A 5 54.54 -5.36 83.59
C ILE A 5 55.96 -5.91 83.47
N MET A 6 56.70 -5.84 84.58
CA MET A 6 58.02 -6.45 84.75
C MET A 6 57.84 -7.88 85.26
N HIS A 7 58.48 -8.87 84.63
CA HIS A 7 58.57 -10.23 85.19
C HIS A 7 60.05 -10.66 85.27
N GLY A 8 60.44 -11.07 86.48
CA GLY A 8 61.83 -11.37 86.84
C GLY A 8 62.24 -12.82 86.54
N ARG A 9 63.55 -13.01 86.41
CA ARG A 9 64.21 -14.31 86.23
C ARG A 9 64.26 -15.05 87.58
N ARG A 10 63.82 -16.31 87.65
CA ARG A 10 64.11 -17.22 88.77
C ARG A 10 64.86 -18.44 88.26
N GLU A 11 66.05 -18.65 88.79
CA GLU A 11 66.84 -19.87 88.59
C GLU A 11 66.38 -20.94 89.58
N GLY A 12 66.27 -22.19 89.14
CA GLY A 12 65.82 -23.30 89.97
C GLY A 12 66.97 -23.95 90.73
N GLN A 13 66.90 -23.98 92.06
CA GLN A 13 67.79 -24.79 92.89
C GLN A 13 67.40 -26.28 92.82
N THR A 14 68.39 -27.16 92.68
CA THR A 14 68.27 -28.59 92.97
C THR A 14 68.83 -28.90 94.37
N ARG A 15 68.06 -29.65 95.19
CA ARG A 15 68.56 -30.24 96.43
C ARG A 15 68.94 -31.70 96.18
N GLU A 16 70.12 -32.09 96.64
CA GLU A 16 70.52 -33.49 96.79
C GLU A 16 70.28 -33.96 98.23
N PHE A 17 69.92 -35.23 98.42
CA PHE A 17 69.77 -35.87 99.73
C PHE A 17 70.92 -36.86 99.95
N GLY A 18 71.80 -36.57 100.91
CA GLY A 18 72.83 -37.51 101.36
C GLY A 18 72.30 -38.44 102.45
N GLY A 19 72.31 -39.75 102.20
CA GLY A 19 71.99 -40.79 103.19
C GLY A 19 73.25 -41.35 103.85
N ALA A 20 73.31 -41.35 105.18
CA ALA A 20 74.44 -41.90 105.95
C ALA A 20 74.47 -43.44 105.90
N LYS A 21 75.69 -44.00 105.92
CA LYS A 21 75.93 -45.45 105.90
C LYS A 21 76.05 -46.00 107.32
N VAL A 22 75.29 -47.05 107.61
CA VAL A 22 75.48 -47.91 108.79
C VAL A 22 75.73 -49.32 108.29
N SER A 23 76.87 -49.89 108.66
CA SER A 23 77.22 -51.29 108.41
C SER A 23 77.32 -52.03 109.73
N VAL A 24 76.45 -53.01 109.94
CA VAL A 24 76.48 -53.92 111.10
C VAL A 24 77.08 -55.25 110.64
N ILE A 25 78.04 -55.78 111.40
CA ILE A 25 78.61 -57.12 111.22
C ILE A 25 78.24 -57.94 112.47
N PRO A 26 77.66 -59.15 112.34
CA PRO A 26 77.41 -60.03 113.48
C PRO A 26 78.70 -60.60 114.06
N GLU A 27 78.81 -60.72 115.38
CA GLU A 27 79.98 -61.30 116.05
C GLU A 27 80.08 -62.81 115.84
N GLY A 28 81.30 -63.30 115.55
CA GLY A 28 81.61 -64.74 115.42
C GLY A 28 82.22 -65.18 114.08
N VAL A 29 82.40 -64.28 113.10
CA VAL A 29 83.02 -64.60 111.80
C VAL A 29 84.28 -63.76 111.57
N ASP A 30 85.36 -64.42 111.17
CA ASP A 30 86.69 -63.82 110.98
C ASP A 30 86.67 -62.83 109.79
N PRO A 31 87.07 -61.55 109.95
CA PRO A 31 86.88 -60.49 108.94
C PRO A 31 87.71 -60.63 107.64
N ARG A 32 88.32 -61.79 107.40
CA ARG A 32 89.04 -62.12 106.15
C ARG A 32 88.22 -62.95 105.16
N GLU A 33 87.08 -63.51 105.56
CA GLU A 33 86.32 -64.47 104.71
C GLU A 33 84.93 -63.98 104.24
N VAL A 34 84.51 -62.74 104.54
CA VAL A 34 83.19 -62.21 104.10
C VAL A 34 83.29 -60.83 103.45
N THR A 35 82.81 -60.72 102.20
CA THR A 35 82.72 -59.47 101.44
C THR A 35 81.37 -58.76 101.67
N VAL A 36 81.37 -57.69 102.47
CA VAL A 36 80.15 -56.89 102.72
C VAL A 36 79.97 -55.82 101.63
N LEU A 37 78.90 -55.94 100.83
CA LEU A 37 78.54 -54.97 99.79
C LEU A 37 77.76 -53.77 100.37
N GLN A 38 78.20 -52.56 100.04
CA GLN A 38 77.57 -51.30 100.44
C GLN A 38 76.27 -51.01 99.64
N PRO A 39 75.26 -50.31 100.21
CA PRO A 39 73.99 -50.03 99.52
C PRO A 39 74.14 -49.28 98.18
N ASP A 40 75.07 -48.32 98.10
CA ASP A 40 75.33 -47.58 96.85
C ASP A 40 76.00 -48.49 95.81
N SER A 41 76.88 -49.40 96.25
CA SER A 41 77.50 -50.39 95.38
C SER A 41 76.45 -51.38 94.86
N TRP A 42 75.50 -51.78 95.70
CA TRP A 42 74.36 -52.60 95.28
C TRP A 42 73.46 -51.87 94.28
N ARG A 43 73.09 -50.61 94.53
CA ARG A 43 72.33 -49.78 93.56
C ARG A 43 73.10 -49.58 92.25
N ARG A 44 74.42 -49.35 92.30
CA ARG A 44 75.27 -49.23 91.10
C ARG A 44 75.33 -50.53 90.32
N ILE A 45 75.47 -51.69 90.99
CA ILE A 45 75.42 -53.01 90.37
C ILE A 45 74.04 -53.24 89.73
N GLN A 46 72.95 -52.98 90.48
CA GLN A 46 71.58 -53.13 90.01
C GLN A 46 71.27 -52.24 88.79
N ASN A 47 71.70 -50.97 88.81
CA ASN A 47 71.53 -50.03 87.70
C ASN A 47 72.40 -50.41 86.49
N SER A 48 73.59 -50.98 86.70
CA SER A 48 74.44 -51.50 85.62
C SER A 48 73.84 -52.76 84.95
N LEU A 49 73.20 -53.63 85.75
CA LEU A 49 72.50 -54.82 85.27
C LEU A 49 71.20 -54.48 84.53
N SER A 50 70.43 -53.50 85.02
CA SER A 50 69.19 -53.04 84.37
C SER A 50 69.42 -52.07 83.20
N ARG A 51 70.66 -51.62 82.99
CA ARG A 51 71.03 -50.51 82.09
C ARG A 51 70.22 -49.22 82.34
N TYR A 52 69.72 -49.03 83.56
CA TYR A 52 68.83 -47.92 83.89
C TYR A 52 69.65 -46.70 84.32
N ASN A 53 69.56 -45.63 83.51
CA ASN A 53 70.39 -44.44 83.65
C ASN A 53 69.50 -43.22 83.93
N GLU A 54 69.27 -42.92 85.22
CA GLU A 54 68.30 -41.92 85.67
C GLU A 54 68.52 -40.52 85.07
N GLU A 55 69.77 -40.12 84.85
CA GLU A 55 70.11 -38.84 84.23
C GLU A 55 69.69 -38.75 82.75
N GLN A 56 69.83 -39.84 81.99
CA GLN A 56 69.39 -39.89 80.58
C GLN A 56 67.86 -39.82 80.50
N MET A 57 67.14 -40.58 81.33
CA MET A 57 65.67 -40.51 81.41
C MET A 57 65.19 -39.10 81.77
N ARG A 58 65.89 -38.40 82.68
CA ARG A 58 65.58 -37.01 83.07
C ARG A 58 65.87 -36.01 81.94
N LEU A 59 66.93 -36.22 81.16
CA LEU A 59 67.25 -35.40 79.98
C LEU A 59 66.24 -35.63 78.84
N GLU A 60 65.84 -36.87 78.59
CA GLU A 60 64.81 -37.21 77.61
C GLU A 60 63.44 -36.67 78.01
N ALA A 61 63.06 -36.77 79.29
CA ALA A 61 61.82 -36.17 79.80
C ALA A 61 61.79 -34.65 79.56
N LYS A 62 62.87 -33.92 79.87
CA LYS A 62 63.00 -32.49 79.58
C LYS A 62 62.99 -32.18 78.08
N ARG A 63 63.52 -33.08 77.23
CA ARG A 63 63.51 -32.90 75.78
C ARG A 63 62.10 -33.07 75.22
N LYS A 64 61.38 -34.11 75.65
CA LYS A 64 59.95 -34.32 75.34
C LYS A 64 59.11 -33.15 75.81
N GLU A 65 59.22 -32.72 77.07
CA GLU A 65 58.52 -31.55 77.60
C GLU A 65 58.77 -30.29 76.74
N ARG A 66 59.99 -30.08 76.26
CA ARG A 66 60.32 -28.98 75.33
C ARG A 66 59.74 -29.17 73.93
N GLU A 67 59.71 -30.39 73.41
CA GLU A 67 59.10 -30.75 72.12
C GLU A 67 57.57 -30.56 72.18
N ASP A 68 56.93 -31.00 73.27
CA ASP A 68 55.49 -30.86 73.55
C ASP A 68 55.10 -29.37 73.70
N LEU A 69 55.84 -28.61 74.51
CA LEU A 69 55.64 -27.15 74.63
C LEU A 69 55.86 -26.42 73.30
N HIS A 70 56.78 -26.89 72.45
CA HIS A 70 56.99 -26.33 71.12
C HIS A 70 55.85 -26.68 70.15
N ALA A 71 55.27 -27.88 70.26
CA ALA A 71 54.07 -28.27 69.51
C ALA A 71 52.85 -27.43 69.91
N ILE A 72 52.59 -27.29 71.22
CA ILE A 72 51.52 -26.43 71.77
C ILE A 72 51.71 -24.97 71.33
N SER A 73 52.95 -24.47 71.33
CA SER A 73 53.28 -23.13 70.86
C SER A 73 53.02 -22.97 69.36
N LYS A 74 53.41 -23.93 68.52
CA LYS A 74 53.13 -23.92 67.07
C LYS A 74 51.63 -23.94 66.77
N GLU A 75 50.87 -24.79 67.48
CA GLU A 75 49.43 -24.89 67.33
C GLU A 75 48.73 -23.59 67.76
N SER A 76 49.18 -22.98 68.87
CA SER A 76 48.70 -21.66 69.29
C SER A 76 48.98 -20.57 68.24
N VAL A 77 50.21 -20.53 67.71
CA VAL A 77 50.64 -19.55 66.69
C VAL A 77 49.91 -19.73 65.36
N LYS A 78 49.51 -20.96 65.00
CA LYS A 78 48.72 -21.24 63.77
C LYS A 78 47.39 -20.47 63.75
N HIS A 79 46.81 -20.20 64.92
CA HIS A 79 45.55 -19.47 65.08
C HIS A 79 45.76 -17.95 65.29
N TRP A 80 47.00 -17.46 65.26
CA TRP A 80 47.31 -16.03 65.39
C TRP A 80 47.26 -15.33 64.02
N GLU A 81 46.15 -14.64 63.74
CA GLU A 81 45.94 -13.88 62.50
C GLU A 81 47.03 -12.82 62.21
N ASN A 82 47.71 -12.33 63.25
CA ASN A 82 48.74 -11.29 63.17
C ASN A 82 50.15 -11.83 62.83
N THR A 83 50.29 -13.11 62.50
CA THR A 83 51.53 -13.67 61.96
C THR A 83 51.77 -13.23 60.51
N ILE A 84 53.02 -13.20 60.06
CA ILE A 84 53.35 -12.86 58.65
C ILE A 84 52.69 -13.85 57.68
N GLU A 85 52.59 -15.12 58.06
CA GLU A 85 51.92 -16.16 57.28
C GLU A 85 50.39 -15.96 57.28
N GLY A 86 49.76 -15.72 58.44
CA GLY A 86 48.33 -15.40 58.54
C GLY A 86 47.94 -14.16 57.75
N GLN A 87 48.74 -13.09 57.81
CA GLN A 87 48.50 -11.87 57.02
C GLN A 87 48.66 -12.10 55.51
N ARG A 88 49.62 -12.93 55.08
CA ARG A 88 49.76 -13.34 53.67
C ARG A 88 48.55 -14.15 53.22
N LEU A 89 48.12 -15.12 54.02
CA LEU A 89 46.99 -15.99 53.73
C LEU A 89 45.69 -15.17 53.63
N LYS A 90 45.41 -14.30 54.60
CA LYS A 90 44.29 -13.35 54.58
C LYS A 90 44.34 -12.39 53.39
N LYS A 91 45.53 -11.98 52.92
CA LYS A 91 45.69 -11.16 51.71
C LYS A 91 45.46 -11.94 50.42
N LEU A 92 45.74 -13.24 50.39
CA LEU A 92 45.43 -14.15 49.28
C LEU A 92 43.93 -14.45 49.23
N GLU A 93 43.31 -14.80 50.36
CA GLU A 93 41.85 -14.98 50.48
C GLU A 93 41.10 -13.70 50.08
N ALA A 94 41.51 -12.53 50.60
CA ALA A 94 40.92 -11.25 50.20
C ALA A 94 41.24 -10.84 48.75
N ARG A 95 42.17 -11.51 48.07
CA ARG A 95 42.39 -11.37 46.63
C ARG A 95 41.46 -12.29 45.85
N GLN A 96 41.39 -13.57 46.20
CA GLN A 96 40.47 -14.55 45.64
C GLN A 96 39.02 -14.05 45.75
N LEU A 97 38.58 -13.60 46.93
CA LEU A 97 37.23 -13.06 47.16
C LEU A 97 36.94 -11.75 46.39
N ARG A 98 37.96 -11.04 45.90
CA ARG A 98 37.78 -9.93 44.95
C ARG A 98 37.69 -10.43 43.51
N GLU A 99 38.59 -11.31 43.10
CA GLU A 99 38.59 -11.93 41.77
C GLU A 99 37.27 -12.70 41.53
N GLU A 100 36.76 -13.45 42.52
CA GLU A 100 35.44 -14.09 42.49
C GLU A 100 34.28 -13.10 42.33
N LYS A 101 34.32 -11.95 43.02
CA LYS A 101 33.30 -10.90 42.89
C LYS A 101 33.35 -10.20 41.53
N GLU A 102 34.55 -9.91 41.02
CA GLU A 102 34.76 -9.33 39.70
C GLU A 102 34.29 -10.29 38.59
N GLU A 103 34.55 -11.60 38.72
CA GLU A 103 34.00 -12.61 37.81
C GLU A 103 32.48 -12.77 37.96
N GLU A 104 31.92 -12.74 39.16
CA GLU A 104 30.46 -12.71 39.36
C GLU A 104 29.81 -11.48 38.70
N GLU A 105 30.45 -10.31 38.75
CA GLU A 105 29.98 -9.08 38.12
C GLU A 105 30.04 -9.18 36.59
N LYS A 106 31.14 -9.70 36.01
CA LYS A 106 31.23 -10.00 34.56
C LYS A 106 30.14 -10.98 34.14
N VAL A 107 29.96 -12.08 34.89
CA VAL A 107 28.91 -13.08 34.61
C VAL A 107 27.49 -12.49 34.74
N LYS A 108 27.27 -11.49 35.59
CA LYS A 108 26.00 -10.74 35.64
C LYS A 108 25.83 -9.88 34.39
N ILE A 109 26.87 -9.15 33.97
CA ILE A 109 26.87 -8.33 32.75
C ILE A 109 26.62 -9.20 31.51
N ASP A 110 27.32 -10.33 31.36
CA ASP A 110 27.12 -11.26 30.23
C ASP A 110 25.68 -11.81 30.19
N LYS A 111 25.09 -12.11 31.35
CA LYS A 111 23.69 -12.55 31.45
C LYS A 111 22.71 -11.44 31.09
N GLU A 112 23.00 -10.18 31.42
CA GLU A 112 22.16 -9.03 31.09
C GLU A 112 22.28 -8.66 29.61
N GLU A 113 23.50 -8.66 29.06
CA GLU A 113 23.72 -8.46 27.63
C GLU A 113 23.08 -9.59 26.81
N ALA A 114 23.24 -10.86 27.20
CA ALA A 114 22.58 -11.98 26.54
C ALA A 114 21.05 -11.85 26.55
N LYS A 115 20.44 -11.39 27.67
CA LYS A 115 19.00 -11.07 27.73
C LYS A 115 18.62 -9.94 26.77
N HIS A 116 19.40 -8.86 26.74
CA HIS A 116 19.14 -7.70 25.88
C HIS A 116 19.31 -8.03 24.38
N GLN A 117 20.34 -8.80 24.01
CA GLN A 117 20.52 -9.32 22.65
C GLN A 117 19.40 -10.29 22.27
N ALA A 118 19.01 -11.19 23.17
CA ALA A 118 17.87 -12.10 22.95
C ALA A 118 16.55 -11.33 22.79
N GLN A 119 16.33 -10.26 23.55
CA GLN A 119 15.18 -9.38 23.40
C GLN A 119 15.20 -8.63 22.07
N LYS A 120 16.32 -8.01 21.68
CA LYS A 120 16.47 -7.38 20.35
C LYS A 120 16.20 -8.37 19.21
N ARG A 121 16.70 -9.60 19.32
CA ARG A 121 16.42 -10.68 18.36
C ARG A 121 14.94 -11.06 18.35
N LYS A 122 14.30 -11.18 19.51
CA LYS A 122 12.86 -11.44 19.64
C LYS A 122 12.03 -10.32 18.98
N GLU A 123 12.32 -9.06 19.28
CA GLU A 123 11.66 -7.91 18.67
C GLU A 123 11.86 -7.86 17.15
N ALA A 124 13.06 -8.15 16.64
CA ALA A 124 13.31 -8.21 15.20
C ALA A 124 12.50 -9.33 14.52
N ILE A 125 12.40 -10.50 15.15
CA ILE A 125 11.57 -11.61 14.68
C ILE A 125 10.08 -11.25 14.74
N GLU A 126 9.60 -10.60 15.79
CA GLU A 126 8.21 -10.15 15.93
C GLU A 126 7.85 -9.09 14.88
N ARG A 127 8.71 -8.09 14.66
CA ARG A 127 8.56 -7.11 13.57
C ARG A 127 8.50 -7.82 12.21
N ALA A 128 9.42 -8.75 11.92
CA ALA A 128 9.41 -9.52 10.68
C ALA A 128 8.11 -10.33 10.50
N LYS A 129 7.62 -10.99 11.55
CA LYS A 129 6.33 -11.70 11.56
C LYS A 129 5.16 -10.76 11.26
N THR A 130 5.10 -9.57 11.88
CA THR A 130 4.02 -8.60 11.59
C THR A 130 4.05 -8.10 10.15
N LEU A 131 5.24 -7.84 9.60
CA LEU A 131 5.39 -7.43 8.19
C LEU A 131 4.98 -8.54 7.23
N GLN A 132 5.40 -9.79 7.46
CA GLN A 132 5.00 -10.94 6.67
C GLN A 132 3.48 -11.17 6.72
N TYR A 133 2.88 -11.04 7.91
CA TYR A 133 1.43 -11.13 8.09
C TYR A 133 0.68 -10.03 7.32
N TYR A 134 1.15 -8.79 7.37
CA TYR A 134 0.59 -7.67 6.59
C TYR A 134 0.81 -7.81 5.07
N GLN A 135 1.81 -8.58 4.65
CA GLN A 135 2.02 -8.92 3.24
C GLN A 135 1.09 -10.01 2.71
N THR A 136 0.30 -10.68 3.56
CA THR A 136 -0.74 -11.62 3.08
C THR A 136 -1.86 -10.88 2.36
N ASP A 137 -2.36 -11.43 1.25
CA ASP A 137 -3.40 -10.76 0.45
C ASP A 137 -4.72 -10.59 1.20
N ARG A 138 -4.99 -11.48 2.18
CA ARG A 138 -6.10 -11.39 3.13
C ARG A 138 -6.02 -10.09 3.94
N VAL A 139 -4.86 -9.80 4.54
CA VAL A 139 -4.65 -8.61 5.36
C VAL A 139 -4.54 -7.36 4.50
N LYS A 140 -3.88 -7.40 3.33
CA LYS A 140 -3.88 -6.27 2.37
C LYS A 140 -5.29 -5.84 1.97
N THR A 141 -6.16 -6.80 1.66
CA THR A 141 -7.57 -6.53 1.29
C THR A 141 -8.33 -5.90 2.46
N PHE A 142 -8.08 -6.39 3.68
CA PHE A 142 -8.68 -5.84 4.90
C PHE A 142 -8.15 -4.43 5.25
N HIS A 143 -6.86 -4.15 5.06
CA HIS A 143 -6.26 -2.80 5.20
C HIS A 143 -6.77 -1.83 4.13
N GLY A 144 -6.99 -2.29 2.90
CA GLY A 144 -7.67 -1.49 1.88
C GLY A 144 -9.11 -1.13 2.28
N ALA A 145 -9.82 -2.05 2.94
CA ALA A 145 -11.13 -1.78 3.52
C ALA A 145 -11.05 -0.82 4.73
N LEU A 146 -10.00 -0.90 5.57
CA LEU A 146 -9.75 0.02 6.67
C LEU A 146 -9.57 1.47 6.17
N LEU A 147 -8.71 1.65 5.18
CA LEU A 147 -8.51 2.94 4.52
C LEU A 147 -9.82 3.49 3.94
N LEU A 148 -10.66 2.63 3.35
CA LEU A 148 -11.98 3.05 2.87
C LEU A 148 -12.90 3.55 4.01
N THR A 149 -12.82 2.99 5.23
CA THR A 149 -13.59 3.52 6.39
C THR A 149 -13.13 4.92 6.81
N GLU A 150 -11.84 5.23 6.66
CA GLU A 150 -11.28 6.56 6.94
C GLU A 150 -11.71 7.56 5.87
N VAL A 151 -11.58 7.19 4.59
CA VAL A 151 -12.05 8.00 3.45
C VAL A 151 -13.54 8.31 3.54
N LEU A 152 -14.38 7.37 4.01
CA LEU A 152 -15.80 7.63 4.24
C LEU A 152 -16.02 8.65 5.36
N LYS A 153 -15.31 8.54 6.49
CA LYS A 153 -15.40 9.52 7.59
C LYS A 153 -14.98 10.93 7.16
N GLU A 154 -13.89 11.04 6.41
CA GLU A 154 -13.43 12.33 5.84
C GLU A 154 -14.44 12.90 4.83
N ARG A 155 -15.08 12.04 4.04
CA ARG A 155 -16.13 12.45 3.10
C ARG A 155 -17.37 12.98 3.81
N ASP A 156 -17.79 12.35 4.90
CA ASP A 156 -18.92 12.82 5.72
C ASP A 156 -18.60 14.19 6.34
N ALA A 157 -17.39 14.37 6.89
CA ALA A 157 -16.92 15.67 7.38
C ALA A 157 -16.86 16.77 6.30
N GLN A 158 -16.48 16.43 5.06
CA GLN A 158 -16.54 17.36 3.92
C GLN A 158 -17.97 17.73 3.53
N ILE A 159 -18.92 16.80 3.62
CA ILE A 159 -20.34 17.06 3.37
C ILE A 159 -20.90 18.00 4.43
N ASP A 160 -20.59 17.77 5.71
CA ASP A 160 -21.00 18.64 6.82
C ASP A 160 -20.41 20.04 6.70
N MET A 161 -19.12 20.17 6.37
CA MET A 161 -18.48 21.46 6.09
C MET A 161 -19.18 22.20 4.95
N LYS A 162 -19.49 21.51 3.84
CA LYS A 162 -20.18 22.10 2.69
C LYS A 162 -21.61 22.53 3.04
N ASN A 163 -22.33 21.74 3.82
CA ASN A 163 -23.67 22.10 4.32
C ASN A 163 -23.62 23.32 5.24
N GLY A 164 -22.58 23.42 6.09
CA GLY A 164 -22.30 24.61 6.91
C GLY A 164 -22.06 25.87 6.08
N GLN A 165 -21.23 25.78 5.03
CA GLN A 165 -20.99 26.88 4.09
C GLN A 165 -22.28 27.33 3.40
N LEU A 166 -23.06 26.40 2.85
CA LEU A 166 -24.35 26.71 2.18
C LEU A 166 -25.35 27.38 3.14
N ASN A 167 -25.36 26.99 4.42
CA ASN A 167 -26.22 27.63 5.42
C ASN A 167 -25.71 29.04 5.79
N ALA A 168 -24.40 29.25 5.89
CA ALA A 168 -23.82 30.58 6.11
C ALA A 168 -24.09 31.53 4.94
N ASP A 169 -23.99 31.06 3.70
CA ASP A 169 -24.29 31.85 2.51
C ASP A 169 -25.79 32.19 2.42
N LYS A 170 -26.70 31.26 2.74
CA LYS A 170 -28.14 31.57 2.89
C LYS A 170 -28.41 32.64 3.94
N ILE A 171 -27.70 32.63 5.08
CA ILE A 171 -27.84 33.66 6.12
C ILE A 171 -27.35 35.02 5.58
N ARG A 172 -26.23 35.04 4.84
CA ARG A 172 -25.69 36.25 4.20
C ARG A 172 -26.65 36.81 3.14
N GLU A 173 -27.19 35.96 2.27
CA GLU A 173 -28.15 36.33 1.23
C GLU A 173 -29.44 36.92 1.84
N ASN A 174 -30.00 36.26 2.86
CA ASN A 174 -31.15 36.79 3.61
C ASN A 174 -30.86 38.14 4.28
N HIS A 175 -29.64 38.38 4.76
CA HIS A 175 -29.24 39.67 5.32
C HIS A 175 -29.15 40.76 4.23
N LEU A 176 -28.54 40.46 3.09
CA LEU A 176 -28.47 41.37 1.93
C LEU A 176 -29.86 41.71 1.40
N LEU A 177 -30.76 40.73 1.32
CA LEU A 177 -32.14 40.94 0.90
C LEU A 177 -32.89 41.89 1.85
N ARG A 178 -32.71 41.75 3.17
CA ARG A 178 -33.29 42.67 4.17
C ARG A 178 -32.73 44.09 4.04
N LEU A 179 -31.43 44.26 3.75
CA LEU A 179 -30.84 45.57 3.50
C LEU A 179 -31.41 46.20 2.22
N GLN A 180 -31.56 45.42 1.15
CA GLN A 180 -32.17 45.90 -0.09
C GLN A 180 -33.64 46.27 0.08
N GLN A 181 -34.39 45.52 0.90
CA GLN A 181 -35.78 45.85 1.25
C GLN A 181 -35.86 47.20 1.98
N ARG A 182 -35.04 47.42 3.02
CA ARG A 182 -34.97 48.72 3.72
C ARG A 182 -34.62 49.87 2.79
N GLN A 183 -33.61 49.71 1.93
CA GLN A 183 -33.23 50.75 0.98
C GLN A 183 -34.37 51.10 0.00
N ARG A 184 -35.17 50.11 -0.43
CA ARG A 184 -36.37 50.35 -1.25
C ARG A 184 -37.45 51.08 -0.46
N GLU A 185 -37.71 50.68 0.79
CA GLU A 185 -38.67 51.34 1.68
C GLU A 185 -38.26 52.79 1.95
N GLU A 186 -36.99 53.05 2.26
CA GLU A 186 -36.41 54.39 2.45
C GLU A 186 -36.57 55.26 1.18
N ALA A 187 -36.24 54.71 0.00
CA ALA A 187 -36.41 55.42 -1.27
C ALA A 187 -37.89 55.74 -1.59
N ILE A 188 -38.82 54.82 -1.29
CA ILE A 188 -40.27 55.06 -1.42
C ILE A 188 -40.71 56.18 -0.47
N MET A 189 -40.25 56.16 0.79
CA MET A 189 -40.57 57.19 1.78
C MET A 189 -39.97 58.55 1.41
N GLU A 190 -38.80 58.59 0.80
CA GLU A 190 -38.19 59.85 0.30
C GLU A 190 -38.96 60.40 -0.91
N ASP A 191 -39.34 59.56 -1.88
CA ASP A 191 -40.12 60.01 -3.03
C ASP A 191 -41.53 60.47 -2.61
N GLN A 192 -42.18 59.79 -1.65
CA GLN A 192 -43.43 60.26 -1.04
C GLN A 192 -43.25 61.64 -0.38
N LYS A 193 -42.19 61.85 0.40
CA LYS A 193 -41.88 63.17 0.99
C LYS A 193 -41.64 64.23 -0.09
N ARG A 194 -40.98 63.88 -1.19
CA ARG A 194 -40.70 64.79 -2.32
C ARG A 194 -41.96 65.13 -3.11
N ALA A 195 -42.84 64.15 -3.32
CA ALA A 195 -44.16 64.34 -3.93
C ALA A 195 -45.05 65.24 -3.06
N LEU A 196 -45.03 65.04 -1.73
CA LEU A 196 -45.76 65.88 -0.78
C LEU A 196 -45.24 67.32 -0.75
N ARG A 197 -43.92 67.53 -0.79
CA ARG A 197 -43.33 68.89 -0.94
C ARG A 197 -43.81 69.57 -2.21
N ARG A 198 -43.69 68.91 -3.37
CA ARG A 198 -44.19 69.40 -4.66
C ARG A 198 -45.70 69.66 -4.67
N TYR A 199 -46.47 68.89 -3.91
CA TYR A 199 -47.91 69.13 -3.74
C TYR A 199 -48.16 70.42 -2.93
N ASN A 200 -47.50 70.56 -1.77
CA ASN A 200 -47.62 71.75 -0.92
C ASN A 200 -47.12 73.03 -1.61
N GLU A 201 -46.01 72.96 -2.35
CA GLU A 201 -45.48 74.07 -3.15
C GLU A 201 -46.50 74.52 -4.22
N ARG A 202 -47.05 73.58 -5.00
CA ARG A 202 -48.09 73.88 -6.00
C ARG A 202 -49.37 74.42 -5.37
N LYS A 203 -49.75 73.90 -4.20
CA LYS A 203 -50.90 74.42 -3.44
C LYS A 203 -50.65 75.86 -3.00
N ALA A 204 -49.50 76.17 -2.40
CA ALA A 204 -49.15 77.53 -1.97
C ALA A 204 -49.10 78.53 -3.14
N VAL A 205 -48.60 78.10 -4.32
CA VAL A 205 -48.65 78.92 -5.54
C VAL A 205 -50.09 79.16 -6.01
N ALA A 206 -50.96 78.13 -5.98
CA ALA A 206 -52.36 78.28 -6.34
C ALA A 206 -53.12 79.18 -5.35
N ASP A 207 -52.88 79.02 -4.04
CA ASP A 207 -53.44 79.86 -2.98
C ASP A 207 -52.99 81.34 -3.16
N PHE A 208 -51.73 81.59 -3.52
CA PHE A 208 -51.22 82.93 -3.84
C PHE A 208 -51.83 83.51 -5.12
N GLN A 209 -51.95 82.72 -6.19
CA GLN A 209 -52.60 83.15 -7.44
C GLN A 209 -54.08 83.50 -7.21
N ASN A 210 -54.78 82.76 -6.35
CA ASN A 210 -56.16 83.10 -5.95
C ASN A 210 -56.23 84.45 -5.23
N LEU A 211 -55.27 84.77 -4.35
CA LEU A 211 -55.18 86.09 -3.72
C LEU A 211 -54.92 87.19 -4.76
N GLN A 212 -53.99 87.02 -5.69
CA GLN A 212 -53.76 88.00 -6.77
C GLN A 212 -55.00 88.24 -7.64
N ILE A 213 -55.80 87.20 -7.91
CA ILE A 213 -57.07 87.33 -8.63
C ILE A 213 -58.08 88.15 -7.82
N LEU A 214 -58.17 87.95 -6.50
CA LEU A 214 -59.03 88.74 -5.63
C LEU A 214 -58.59 90.21 -5.58
N ASP A 215 -57.28 90.46 -5.43
CA ASP A 215 -56.71 91.82 -5.43
C ASP A 215 -57.02 92.55 -6.74
N HIS A 216 -56.79 91.91 -7.91
CA HIS A 216 -57.15 92.49 -9.20
C HIS A 216 -58.65 92.71 -9.40
N ILE A 217 -59.52 91.87 -8.79
CA ILE A 217 -60.97 92.10 -8.78
C ILE A 217 -61.31 93.33 -7.92
N GLU A 218 -60.62 93.57 -6.81
CA GLU A 218 -60.79 94.79 -6.01
C GLU A 218 -60.25 96.04 -6.69
N GLU A 219 -59.07 95.97 -7.31
CA GLU A 219 -58.53 97.05 -8.16
C GLU A 219 -59.50 97.38 -9.30
N GLY A 220 -60.04 96.37 -9.98
CA GLY A 220 -61.04 96.55 -11.03
C GLY A 220 -62.38 97.12 -10.54
N LYS A 221 -62.75 96.91 -9.27
CA LYS A 221 -63.90 97.60 -8.64
C LYS A 221 -63.57 99.07 -8.34
N LYS A 222 -62.38 99.35 -7.78
CA LYS A 222 -61.91 100.70 -7.48
C LYS A 222 -61.79 101.55 -8.75
N ALA A 223 -61.19 100.99 -9.81
CA ALA A 223 -61.09 101.63 -11.12
C ALA A 223 -62.47 102.00 -11.69
N LYS A 224 -63.42 101.06 -11.69
CA LYS A 224 -64.81 101.35 -12.10
C LYS A 224 -65.49 102.43 -11.26
N GLN A 225 -65.17 102.53 -9.97
CA GLN A 225 -65.71 103.57 -9.11
C GLN A 225 -65.12 104.95 -9.46
N VAL A 226 -63.81 105.02 -9.73
CA VAL A 226 -63.18 106.24 -10.27
C VAL A 226 -63.74 106.60 -11.65
N ASP A 227 -63.94 105.64 -12.56
CA ASP A 227 -64.56 105.89 -13.88
C ASP A 227 -65.99 106.48 -13.75
N ILE A 228 -66.75 106.06 -12.73
CA ILE A 228 -68.08 106.61 -12.43
C ILE A 228 -67.97 108.04 -11.89
N GLU A 229 -67.08 108.29 -10.93
CA GLU A 229 -66.83 109.62 -10.35
C GLU A 229 -66.30 110.61 -11.40
N GLU A 230 -65.37 110.20 -12.26
CA GLU A 230 -64.92 110.97 -13.43
C GLU A 230 -66.06 111.20 -14.43
N GLY A 231 -66.88 110.18 -14.72
CA GLY A 231 -68.04 110.30 -15.60
C GLY A 231 -69.11 111.27 -15.08
N GLU A 232 -69.29 111.36 -13.76
CA GLU A 232 -70.15 112.37 -13.12
C GLU A 232 -69.52 113.77 -13.18
N ASN A 233 -68.22 113.89 -12.91
CA ASN A 233 -67.50 115.15 -13.03
C ASN A 233 -67.51 115.70 -14.47
N VAL A 234 -67.35 114.84 -15.48
CA VAL A 234 -67.44 115.21 -16.91
C VAL A 234 -68.86 115.66 -17.26
N LYS A 235 -69.92 115.01 -16.75
CA LYS A 235 -71.31 115.49 -16.94
C LYS A 235 -71.49 116.89 -16.34
N GLN A 236 -71.04 117.12 -15.11
CA GLN A 236 -71.10 118.44 -14.46
C GLN A 236 -70.35 119.51 -15.28
N GLN A 237 -69.15 119.20 -15.79
CA GLN A 237 -68.38 120.11 -16.65
C GLN A 237 -69.09 120.37 -17.99
N VAL A 238 -69.72 119.36 -18.60
CA VAL A 238 -70.50 119.51 -19.83
C VAL A 238 -71.74 120.38 -19.59
N ASP A 239 -72.45 120.22 -18.48
CA ASP A 239 -73.60 121.05 -18.12
C ASP A 239 -73.18 122.51 -17.84
N MET A 240 -72.08 122.72 -17.12
CA MET A 240 -71.47 124.05 -16.94
C MET A 240 -71.06 124.67 -18.29
N TYR A 241 -70.45 123.89 -19.18
CA TYR A 241 -70.07 124.35 -20.52
C TYR A 241 -71.29 124.66 -21.39
N MET A 242 -72.38 123.88 -21.30
CA MET A 242 -73.63 124.18 -22.01
C MET A 242 -74.30 125.46 -21.47
N ALA A 243 -74.25 125.71 -20.16
CA ALA A 243 -74.71 126.97 -19.58
C ALA A 243 -73.85 128.15 -20.06
N ALA A 244 -72.52 128.02 -20.01
CA ALA A 244 -71.60 129.04 -20.53
C ALA A 244 -71.82 129.29 -22.03
N LYS A 245 -71.98 128.25 -22.84
CA LYS A 245 -72.27 128.35 -24.27
C LYS A 245 -73.58 129.08 -24.55
N LYS A 246 -74.64 128.86 -23.76
CA LYS A 246 -75.88 129.64 -23.86
C LYS A 246 -75.63 131.13 -23.59
N THR A 247 -74.89 131.48 -22.55
CA THR A 247 -74.55 132.90 -22.28
C THR A 247 -73.69 133.54 -23.38
N ILE A 248 -72.75 132.78 -23.97
CA ILE A 248 -71.95 133.23 -25.13
C ILE A 248 -72.83 133.36 -26.38
N GLU A 249 -73.83 132.51 -26.57
CA GLU A 249 -74.75 132.59 -27.71
C GLU A 249 -75.74 133.78 -27.57
N GLU A 250 -76.12 134.14 -26.35
CA GLU A 250 -76.82 135.38 -26.04
C GLU A 250 -75.96 136.63 -26.29
N GLN A 251 -74.67 136.60 -25.92
CA GLN A 251 -73.70 137.65 -26.29
C GLN A 251 -73.54 137.75 -27.81
N ARG A 252 -73.25 136.65 -28.50
CA ARG A 252 -73.15 136.62 -29.97
C ARG A 252 -74.43 137.06 -30.69
N ARG A 253 -75.60 136.95 -30.07
CA ARG A 253 -76.86 137.52 -30.59
C ARG A 253 -76.94 139.04 -30.45
N LYS A 254 -76.26 139.64 -29.46
CA LYS A 254 -76.05 141.09 -29.35
C LYS A 254 -74.99 141.54 -30.35
N ASP A 255 -73.82 140.89 -30.35
CA ASP A 255 -72.72 141.19 -31.28
C ASP A 255 -73.16 141.06 -32.74
N LYS A 256 -74.02 140.09 -33.09
CA LYS A 256 -74.58 139.98 -34.46
C LYS A 256 -75.51 141.13 -34.86
N LYS A 257 -76.12 141.85 -33.92
CA LYS A 257 -76.85 143.08 -34.23
C LYS A 257 -75.86 144.21 -34.53
N GLU A 258 -74.87 144.40 -33.66
CA GLU A 258 -73.81 145.41 -33.83
C GLU A 258 -73.01 145.18 -35.13
N ILE A 259 -72.63 143.93 -35.44
CA ILE A 259 -71.95 143.57 -36.69
C ILE A 259 -72.88 143.71 -37.91
N MET A 260 -74.21 143.60 -37.77
CA MET A 260 -75.12 143.93 -38.87
C MET A 260 -75.10 145.43 -39.18
N GLU A 261 -75.07 146.26 -38.14
CA GLU A 261 -74.93 147.72 -38.24
C GLU A 261 -73.56 148.15 -38.80
N GLU A 262 -72.49 147.38 -38.56
CA GLU A 262 -71.17 147.60 -39.18
C GLU A 262 -71.03 147.02 -40.59
N HIS A 263 -71.60 145.86 -40.90
CA HIS A 263 -71.49 145.23 -42.23
C HIS A 263 -72.29 146.00 -43.28
N GLN A 264 -73.35 146.72 -42.88
CA GLN A 264 -73.99 147.74 -43.72
C GLN A 264 -73.02 148.88 -44.11
N ARG A 265 -71.95 149.12 -43.34
CA ARG A 265 -70.88 150.06 -43.68
C ARG A 265 -69.83 149.41 -44.58
N GLN A 266 -69.41 148.17 -44.30
CA GLN A 266 -68.32 147.48 -45.04
C GLN A 266 -68.70 146.95 -46.44
N LEU A 267 -69.98 146.72 -46.74
CA LEU A 267 -70.38 146.38 -48.12
C LEU A 267 -70.06 147.50 -49.13
N ALA A 268 -69.82 148.73 -48.67
CA ALA A 268 -69.34 149.82 -49.52
C ALA A 268 -67.88 149.63 -50.02
N ASP A 269 -67.07 148.77 -49.39
CA ASP A 269 -65.61 148.71 -49.62
C ASP A 269 -65.10 147.49 -50.43
N ARG A 270 -65.90 146.41 -50.57
CA ARG A 270 -65.37 145.08 -50.97
C ARG A 270 -65.30 144.80 -52.47
N GLU A 271 -65.87 145.63 -53.34
CA GLU A 271 -66.04 145.41 -54.80
C GLU A 271 -64.73 145.22 -55.63
N VAL A 272 -63.54 145.14 -55.01
CA VAL A 272 -62.27 145.63 -55.60
C VAL A 272 -61.15 144.58 -55.90
N ARG A 273 -61.17 143.31 -55.43
CA ARG A 273 -59.89 142.54 -55.22
C ARG A 273 -59.68 141.05 -55.68
N ARG A 274 -60.41 140.41 -56.62
CA ARG A 274 -60.50 138.91 -56.66
C ARG A 274 -60.13 138.13 -57.98
N GLN A 275 -58.90 138.12 -58.50
CA GLN A 275 -58.62 137.50 -59.84
C GLN A 275 -57.26 136.73 -59.97
N SER A 276 -57.21 135.40 -59.68
CA SER A 276 -56.01 134.70 -59.11
C SER A 276 -55.49 133.33 -59.75
N GLU A 277 -55.11 132.26 -58.99
CA GLU A 277 -53.75 131.62 -59.07
C GLU A 277 -53.44 130.23 -59.73
N GLN A 278 -54.13 129.13 -59.41
CA GLN A 278 -53.50 127.82 -59.04
C GLN A 278 -52.92 126.84 -60.12
N LYS A 279 -51.86 126.04 -59.77
CA LYS A 279 -51.26 124.91 -60.57
C LYS A 279 -50.17 124.05 -59.85
N LYS A 280 -49.98 122.75 -60.21
CA LYS A 280 -48.80 121.86 -59.96
C LYS A 280 -48.62 120.81 -61.11
N ALA A 281 -48.00 119.63 -60.86
CA ALA A 281 -47.67 118.46 -61.72
C ALA A 281 -47.31 117.22 -60.83
N GLU A 282 -47.18 115.96 -61.31
CA GLU A 282 -47.22 114.72 -60.48
C GLU A 282 -46.02 113.72 -60.60
N ASP A 283 -46.07 112.52 -59.96
CA ASP A 283 -44.92 111.71 -59.42
C ASP A 283 -45.08 110.12 -59.57
N GLU A 284 -44.04 109.23 -59.39
CA GLU A 284 -43.98 107.80 -59.91
C GLU A 284 -43.35 106.65 -59.00
N GLU A 285 -43.50 105.32 -59.32
CA GLU A 285 -42.96 104.08 -58.60
C GLU A 285 -42.92 102.73 -59.45
N GLU A 286 -42.10 101.65 -59.14
CA GLU A 286 -42.19 100.26 -59.77
C GLU A 286 -41.61 98.95 -59.07
N GLU A 287 -40.44 98.36 -59.46
CA GLU A 287 -40.06 96.90 -59.49
C GLU A 287 -39.50 96.21 -58.20
N ILE A 288 -40.05 95.05 -57.76
CA ILE A 288 -39.32 93.94 -57.03
C ILE A 288 -40.00 92.53 -57.20
N ARG A 289 -39.48 91.54 -57.98
CA ARG A 289 -40.24 90.26 -58.25
C ARG A 289 -39.58 88.82 -58.30
N GLN A 290 -38.25 88.56 -58.20
CA GLN A 290 -37.62 87.56 -59.12
C GLN A 290 -37.15 86.10 -58.68
N PHE A 291 -36.51 85.82 -57.52
CA PHE A 291 -35.47 84.73 -57.34
C PHE A 291 -35.83 83.21 -57.09
N ALA A 292 -37.02 82.68 -57.40
CA ALA A 292 -37.59 81.54 -56.62
C ALA A 292 -37.49 80.03 -57.08
N GLN A 293 -36.97 79.63 -58.25
CA GLN A 293 -37.38 78.32 -58.88
C GLN A 293 -36.52 77.03 -58.72
N ALA A 294 -35.30 77.02 -58.17
CA ALA A 294 -34.33 75.93 -58.47
C ALA A 294 -34.43 74.57 -57.71
N LYS A 295 -35.17 74.43 -56.60
CA LYS A 295 -34.85 73.40 -55.55
C LYS A 295 -35.51 72.01 -55.66
N LYS A 296 -36.14 71.62 -56.78
CA LYS A 296 -37.18 70.55 -56.82
C LYS A 296 -36.84 69.18 -57.47
N LYS A 297 -35.59 68.87 -57.82
CA LYS A 297 -35.27 67.77 -58.79
C LYS A 297 -34.68 66.44 -58.28
N MET A 298 -34.33 66.27 -56.99
CA MET A 298 -33.49 65.12 -56.53
C MET A 298 -34.21 63.94 -55.84
N ALA A 299 -35.54 63.97 -55.66
CA ALA A 299 -36.24 63.00 -54.79
C ALA A 299 -36.66 61.65 -55.44
N ARG A 300 -36.18 61.30 -56.64
CA ARG A 300 -36.77 60.20 -57.46
C ARG A 300 -35.98 58.88 -57.53
N MET A 301 -34.80 58.78 -56.93
CA MET A 301 -33.85 57.65 -57.09
C MET A 301 -33.80 56.66 -55.89
N ARG A 302 -34.96 56.26 -55.33
CA ARG A 302 -35.02 55.40 -54.11
C ARG A 302 -36.08 54.28 -54.13
N LYS A 303 -36.54 53.80 -55.29
CA LYS A 303 -37.75 52.92 -55.33
C LYS A 303 -37.69 51.70 -56.28
N GLU A 304 -36.53 51.06 -56.45
CA GLU A 304 -36.35 50.03 -57.49
C GLU A 304 -35.41 48.85 -57.12
N LYS A 305 -35.22 48.52 -55.84
CA LYS A 305 -34.36 47.38 -55.45
C LYS A 305 -34.79 46.63 -54.17
N GLU A 306 -36.10 46.50 -53.98
CA GLU A 306 -36.73 45.83 -52.82
C GLU A 306 -37.82 44.81 -53.21
N SER A 307 -38.08 44.62 -54.51
CA SER A 307 -39.02 43.62 -55.02
C SER A 307 -38.32 42.30 -55.34
N GLU A 308 -38.91 41.18 -54.91
CA GLU A 308 -38.54 39.78 -55.23
C GLU A 308 -37.22 39.31 -54.55
N LEU A 309 -37.18 38.88 -53.28
CA LEU A 309 -38.24 38.43 -52.37
C LEU A 309 -38.99 37.15 -52.79
N PHE A 310 -38.25 36.15 -53.28
CA PHE A 310 -38.73 34.79 -53.56
C PHE A 310 -37.50 33.84 -53.60
N ARG A 311 -37.30 32.82 -52.76
CA ARG A 311 -38.12 32.22 -51.70
C ARG A 311 -37.24 31.80 -50.52
N ALA A 312 -37.57 32.29 -49.33
CA ALA A 312 -37.52 31.43 -48.16
C ALA A 312 -38.57 30.31 -48.33
N PHE A 313 -38.40 29.20 -47.61
CA PHE A 313 -39.05 27.90 -47.78
C PHE A 313 -38.53 27.06 -48.97
N GLN A 314 -38.18 25.79 -48.77
CA GLN A 314 -37.96 24.99 -47.55
C GLN A 314 -36.99 23.87 -47.99
N ASP A 315 -35.94 23.56 -47.23
CA ASP A 315 -35.93 22.56 -46.15
C ASP A 315 -36.39 21.16 -46.55
N HIS A 316 -36.07 20.22 -45.66
CA HIS A 316 -36.51 18.83 -45.64
C HIS A 316 -35.72 17.86 -46.52
N THR A 317 -34.54 17.51 -45.97
CA THR A 317 -33.93 16.16 -46.06
C THR A 317 -33.33 15.76 -47.41
N GLU A 318 -32.33 14.88 -47.51
CA GLU A 318 -31.78 13.91 -46.53
C GLU A 318 -30.25 14.07 -46.46
N ARG A 319 -29.62 14.17 -45.29
CA ARG A 319 -29.40 13.04 -44.36
C ARG A 319 -28.96 11.70 -45.01
N MET A 320 -28.27 11.67 -46.16
CA MET A 320 -27.65 10.42 -46.65
C MET A 320 -26.43 10.60 -47.59
N ARG A 321 -25.26 10.94 -47.01
CA ARG A 321 -23.94 10.38 -47.36
C ARG A 321 -22.96 10.74 -46.24
N LYS A 322 -22.94 9.88 -45.21
CA LYS A 322 -21.89 8.87 -44.97
C LYS A 322 -20.57 9.53 -44.56
N LYS A 323 -20.29 9.60 -43.26
CA LYS A 323 -19.63 8.56 -42.44
C LYS A 323 -18.17 8.34 -42.83
N LEU A 324 -17.31 8.53 -41.82
CA LEU A 324 -15.90 8.13 -41.72
C LEU A 324 -14.99 8.78 -42.79
N ALA A 325 -14.10 9.71 -42.45
CA ALA A 325 -13.14 9.73 -41.34
C ALA A 325 -12.21 8.50 -41.35
N ASN A 326 -10.92 8.81 -41.51
CA ASN A 326 -9.75 7.98 -41.27
C ASN A 326 -9.38 6.97 -42.36
N GLN A 327 -8.54 7.42 -43.28
CA GLN A 327 -7.33 6.66 -43.62
C GLN A 327 -6.49 6.51 -42.34
N MET A 328 -6.07 5.29 -42.03
CA MET A 328 -4.83 5.02 -41.27
C MET A 328 -4.34 3.60 -41.59
N GLN A 329 -3.05 3.52 -41.92
CA GLN A 329 -2.19 2.32 -42.04
C GLN A 329 -2.49 1.32 -43.20
N GLN A 330 -1.54 0.60 -43.84
CA GLN A 330 -0.11 0.78 -44.22
C GLN A 330 0.59 -0.61 -44.28
N GLN A 331 0.99 -1.07 -45.48
CA GLN A 331 2.13 -1.98 -45.82
C GLN A 331 2.13 -3.45 -45.27
N VAL A 332 2.79 -4.49 -45.84
CA VAL A 332 3.57 -4.73 -47.10
C VAL A 332 3.76 -6.25 -47.38
N ASP A 333 3.68 -6.63 -48.66
CA ASP A 333 4.37 -7.60 -49.57
C ASP A 333 4.91 -9.03 -49.16
N ASP A 334 4.66 -10.02 -50.06
CA ASP A 334 5.56 -10.96 -50.82
C ASP A 334 6.61 -11.90 -50.14
N GLU A 335 7.06 -13.05 -50.69
CA GLU A 335 6.69 -13.86 -51.89
C GLU A 335 7.21 -15.34 -51.81
N ASP A 336 6.82 -16.14 -52.81
CA ASP A 336 7.56 -17.23 -53.50
C ASP A 336 7.69 -18.69 -52.97
N ASP A 337 6.85 -19.52 -53.61
CA ASP A 337 6.99 -20.96 -53.86
C ASP A 337 8.30 -21.38 -54.56
N ARG A 338 8.82 -22.58 -54.22
CA ARG A 338 9.89 -23.24 -55.00
C ARG A 338 9.81 -24.76 -54.94
N ILE A 339 9.48 -25.43 -56.06
CA ILE A 339 9.17 -26.88 -56.13
C ILE A 339 10.14 -27.69 -57.02
N ALA A 340 10.30 -28.95 -56.60
CA ALA A 340 11.15 -30.08 -57.01
C ALA A 340 11.33 -30.49 -58.49
N LYS A 341 12.44 -31.20 -58.76
CA LYS A 341 12.65 -32.17 -59.87
C LYS A 341 13.96 -33.00 -59.70
N THR A 342 13.92 -34.36 -59.72
CA THR A 342 15.00 -35.32 -60.16
C THR A 342 14.76 -36.81 -59.76
N VAL A 343 14.59 -37.77 -60.71
CA VAL A 343 14.76 -39.25 -60.55
C VAL A 343 15.01 -39.97 -61.92
N ALA A 344 15.91 -40.98 -61.98
CA ALA A 344 15.95 -42.23 -62.83
C ALA A 344 17.16 -42.50 -63.81
N GLU A 345 17.87 -43.65 -63.64
CA GLU A 345 18.51 -44.61 -64.64
C GLU A 345 19.92 -45.24 -64.29
N ARG A 346 20.09 -46.61 -64.30
CA ARG A 346 21.30 -47.47 -64.70
C ARG A 346 21.34 -48.96 -64.16
N GLU A 347 21.75 -49.99 -64.97
CA GLU A 347 22.60 -51.24 -64.67
C GLU A 347 22.43 -52.55 -65.58
N ARG A 348 23.51 -53.37 -65.89
CA ARG A 348 23.53 -54.81 -66.47
C ARG A 348 24.94 -55.44 -66.92
N LYS A 349 25.29 -56.78 -66.72
CA LYS A 349 26.18 -57.79 -67.53
C LYS A 349 27.22 -58.80 -66.81
N ARG A 350 27.41 -60.12 -67.23
CA ARG A 350 28.65 -61.08 -67.23
C ARG A 350 28.40 -62.69 -67.19
N GLU A 351 29.11 -63.63 -67.95
CA GLU A 351 29.38 -65.16 -67.71
C GLU A 351 29.98 -66.07 -68.90
N GLU A 352 30.60 -67.31 -68.68
CA GLU A 352 30.79 -68.61 -69.55
C GLU A 352 32.10 -69.56 -69.45
N GLU A 353 32.08 -70.96 -69.47
CA GLU A 353 33.27 -71.97 -69.45
C GLU A 353 33.09 -73.58 -69.65
N GLU A 354 34.20 -74.40 -69.84
CA GLU A 354 34.62 -75.89 -69.62
C GLU A 354 34.34 -77.16 -70.54
N ARG A 355 35.33 -78.12 -70.70
CA ARG A 355 35.18 -79.63 -70.96
C ARG A 355 36.48 -80.52 -71.02
N GLN A 356 36.47 -81.72 -70.38
CA GLN A 356 37.42 -82.89 -70.60
C GLN A 356 37.20 -84.08 -69.61
N LYS A 357 38.04 -85.16 -69.69
CA LYS A 357 38.43 -86.22 -68.66
C LYS A 357 37.88 -87.69 -68.87
N TYR A 358 38.74 -88.75 -68.88
CA TYR A 358 38.38 -90.21 -69.05
C TYR A 358 39.54 -91.25 -68.77
N GLU A 359 39.32 -92.57 -69.02
CA GLU A 359 40.24 -93.76 -69.24
C GLU A 359 40.64 -94.81 -68.13
N ALA A 360 41.17 -96.00 -68.58
CA ALA A 360 41.95 -97.11 -67.94
C ALA A 360 41.28 -98.47 -67.49
N ASP A 361 41.96 -99.65 -67.73
CA ASP A 361 41.52 -101.02 -67.28
C ASP A 361 42.57 -102.20 -67.18
N MET A 362 42.67 -103.12 -68.17
CA MET A 362 42.61 -104.61 -67.98
C MET A 362 43.68 -105.40 -67.18
N LYS A 363 44.98 -105.11 -67.26
CA LYS A 363 46.04 -106.06 -66.81
C LYS A 363 46.04 -106.32 -65.29
N ALA A 364 45.39 -105.43 -64.53
CA ALA A 364 45.21 -105.55 -63.08
C ALA A 364 44.54 -106.87 -62.63
N LYS A 365 43.69 -107.49 -63.48
CA LYS A 365 42.63 -108.40 -63.02
C LYS A 365 43.03 -109.77 -62.43
N LYS A 366 44.29 -110.22 -62.55
CA LYS A 366 44.74 -111.53 -61.99
C LYS A 366 45.57 -111.45 -60.72
N GLU A 367 46.51 -110.50 -60.62
CA GLU A 367 47.18 -110.22 -59.33
C GLU A 367 46.15 -109.83 -58.26
N ILE A 368 45.09 -109.13 -58.70
CA ILE A 368 43.86 -108.87 -57.95
C ILE A 368 43.24 -110.14 -57.31
N HIS A 369 43.41 -111.36 -57.84
CA HIS A 369 42.71 -112.56 -57.33
C HIS A 369 43.37 -113.21 -56.10
N ASP A 370 44.67 -113.46 -56.14
CA ASP A 370 45.37 -114.05 -54.98
C ASP A 370 45.64 -112.99 -53.91
N GLN A 371 45.90 -111.74 -54.32
CA GLN A 371 45.76 -110.60 -53.42
C GLN A 371 44.34 -110.55 -52.83
N ARG A 372 43.27 -110.78 -53.61
CA ARG A 372 41.89 -110.83 -53.07
C ARG A 372 41.73 -111.84 -51.95
N ILE A 373 42.23 -113.07 -52.05
CA ILE A 373 41.98 -114.10 -51.02
C ILE A 373 42.78 -113.80 -49.75
N TYR A 374 44.04 -113.39 -49.88
CA TYR A 374 44.85 -112.96 -48.73
C TYR A 374 44.28 -111.69 -48.10
N MET A 375 43.95 -110.69 -48.91
CA MET A 375 43.22 -109.49 -48.47
C MET A 375 41.86 -109.85 -47.89
N MET A 376 41.14 -110.88 -48.34
CA MET A 376 39.83 -111.23 -47.79
C MET A 376 39.97 -111.70 -46.34
N LYS A 377 40.93 -112.58 -46.04
CA LYS A 377 41.18 -113.04 -44.66
C LYS A 377 41.78 -111.94 -43.77
N GLU A 378 42.68 -111.14 -44.30
CA GLU A 378 43.26 -110.00 -43.58
C GLU A 378 42.22 -108.89 -43.37
N ASN A 379 41.34 -108.64 -44.35
CA ASN A 379 40.19 -107.75 -44.21
C ASN A 379 39.13 -108.32 -43.28
N GLU A 380 38.92 -109.64 -43.19
CA GLU A 380 38.04 -110.23 -42.17
C GLU A 380 38.59 -110.02 -40.76
N ARG A 381 39.91 -110.19 -40.57
CA ARG A 381 40.57 -109.85 -39.30
C ARG A 381 40.47 -108.35 -38.99
N ARG A 382 40.77 -107.49 -39.96
CA ARG A 382 40.66 -106.03 -39.81
C ARG A 382 39.22 -105.60 -39.55
N ALA A 383 38.24 -106.11 -40.30
CA ALA A 383 36.82 -105.85 -40.09
C ALA A 383 36.32 -106.32 -38.72
N MET A 384 36.87 -107.42 -38.18
CA MET A 384 36.55 -107.87 -36.81
C MET A 384 37.20 -106.99 -35.72
N GLU A 385 38.37 -106.41 -35.99
CA GLU A 385 39.02 -105.44 -35.09
C GLU A 385 38.41 -104.03 -35.22
N GLU A 386 38.03 -103.62 -36.42
CA GLU A 386 37.28 -102.40 -36.75
C GLU A 386 35.88 -102.49 -36.15
N ALA A 387 35.11 -103.57 -36.34
CA ALA A 387 33.81 -103.74 -35.70
C ALA A 387 33.88 -103.71 -34.15
N LYS A 388 35.00 -104.15 -33.55
CA LYS A 388 35.25 -103.96 -32.11
C LYS A 388 35.52 -102.49 -31.77
N LYS A 389 36.41 -101.82 -32.51
CA LYS A 389 36.70 -100.38 -32.36
C LYS A 389 35.44 -99.53 -32.56
N ASP A 390 34.66 -99.80 -33.59
CA ASP A 390 33.39 -99.14 -33.92
C ASP A 390 32.35 -99.36 -32.82
N ARG A 391 32.26 -100.57 -32.26
CA ARG A 391 31.40 -100.86 -31.10
C ARG A 391 31.85 -100.09 -29.86
N GLU A 392 33.15 -99.90 -29.64
CA GLU A 392 33.68 -99.08 -28.55
C GLU A 392 33.48 -97.58 -28.80
N ILE A 393 33.71 -97.10 -30.02
CA ILE A 393 33.44 -95.72 -30.47
C ILE A 393 31.95 -95.41 -30.32
N LEU A 394 31.06 -96.30 -30.75
CA LEU A 394 29.62 -96.17 -30.57
C LEU A 394 29.24 -96.17 -29.08
N ARG A 395 29.82 -97.06 -28.26
CA ARG A 395 29.59 -97.07 -26.81
C ARG A 395 30.07 -95.78 -26.14
N ASN A 396 31.18 -95.22 -26.59
CA ASN A 396 31.72 -93.96 -26.10
C ASN A 396 30.90 -92.77 -26.59
N ARG A 397 30.43 -92.77 -27.85
CA ARG A 397 29.49 -91.78 -28.39
C ARG A 397 28.18 -91.76 -27.62
N VAL A 398 27.56 -92.91 -27.38
CA VAL A 398 26.34 -93.03 -26.55
C VAL A 398 26.57 -92.55 -25.11
N LYS A 399 27.76 -92.77 -24.53
CA LYS A 399 28.11 -92.18 -23.22
C LYS A 399 28.26 -90.65 -23.29
N SER A 400 28.94 -90.14 -24.30
CA SER A 400 29.15 -88.70 -24.52
C SER A 400 27.84 -87.97 -24.81
N ASP A 401 26.96 -88.54 -25.63
CA ASP A 401 25.63 -88.00 -25.93
C ASP A 401 24.77 -87.97 -24.66
N LYS A 402 24.77 -89.05 -23.86
CA LYS A 402 24.11 -89.06 -22.54
C LYS A 402 24.68 -88.00 -21.61
N LEU A 403 26.00 -87.85 -21.52
CA LEU A 403 26.65 -86.83 -20.69
C LEU A 403 26.34 -85.41 -21.18
N PHE A 404 26.25 -85.21 -22.49
CA PHE A 404 25.85 -83.95 -23.11
C PHE A 404 24.41 -83.60 -22.76
N HIS A 405 23.46 -84.55 -22.90
CA HIS A 405 22.07 -84.33 -22.50
C HIS A 405 21.94 -84.03 -20.99
N MET A 406 22.66 -84.74 -20.13
CA MET A 406 22.68 -84.45 -18.69
C MET A 406 23.19 -83.02 -18.42
N LYS A 407 24.29 -82.60 -19.06
CA LYS A 407 24.82 -81.23 -18.94
C LYS A 407 23.91 -80.16 -19.54
N GLN A 408 23.11 -80.48 -20.56
CA GLN A 408 22.12 -79.55 -21.11
C GLN A 408 20.93 -79.37 -20.16
N GLU A 409 20.44 -80.45 -19.54
CA GLU A 409 19.41 -80.35 -18.49
C GLU A 409 19.92 -79.63 -17.25
N GLU A 410 21.17 -79.88 -16.83
CA GLU A 410 21.82 -79.15 -15.73
C GLU A 410 21.87 -77.64 -16.00
N LYS A 411 22.38 -77.23 -17.18
CA LYS A 411 22.36 -75.81 -17.61
C LYS A 411 20.95 -75.23 -17.70
N ARG A 412 19.97 -76.01 -18.16
CA ARG A 412 18.56 -75.57 -18.25
C ARG A 412 17.97 -75.34 -16.85
N LEU A 413 18.32 -76.19 -15.88
CA LEU A 413 17.92 -76.04 -14.47
C LEU A 413 18.63 -74.86 -13.80
N GLU A 414 19.91 -74.65 -14.07
CA GLU A 414 20.68 -73.47 -13.63
C GLU A 414 20.03 -72.18 -14.13
N GLN A 415 19.84 -72.05 -15.44
CA GLN A 415 19.16 -70.89 -16.07
C GLN A 415 17.75 -70.66 -15.51
N LEU A 416 16.98 -71.73 -15.30
CA LEU A 416 15.65 -71.64 -14.71
C LEU A 416 15.71 -71.20 -13.23
N SER A 417 16.76 -71.57 -12.48
CA SER A 417 17.00 -71.09 -11.12
C SER A 417 17.42 -69.62 -11.08
N GLU A 418 18.22 -69.16 -12.04
CA GLU A 418 18.63 -67.76 -12.19
C GLU A 418 17.44 -66.88 -12.59
N CYS A 419 16.62 -67.33 -13.54
CA CYS A 419 15.39 -66.65 -13.92
C CYS A 419 14.39 -66.54 -12.75
N LYS A 420 14.32 -67.56 -11.88
CA LYS A 420 13.51 -67.49 -10.64
C LYS A 420 14.06 -66.45 -9.67
N LYS A 421 15.35 -66.47 -9.35
CA LYS A 421 16.01 -65.48 -8.47
C LYS A 421 15.82 -64.06 -9.01
N LEU A 422 16.00 -63.86 -10.32
CA LEU A 422 15.82 -62.56 -10.98
C LEU A 422 14.36 -62.09 -10.90
N LYS A 423 13.39 -62.99 -11.11
CA LYS A 423 11.96 -62.69 -10.92
C LYS A 423 11.64 -62.33 -9.47
N GLU A 424 12.20 -63.03 -8.49
CA GLU A 424 12.03 -62.75 -7.06
C GLU A 424 12.57 -61.37 -6.70
N LEU A 425 13.79 -61.04 -7.14
CA LEU A 425 14.40 -59.71 -6.97
C LEU A 425 13.57 -58.60 -7.64
N GLN A 426 13.09 -58.80 -8.86
CA GLN A 426 12.20 -57.85 -9.53
C GLN A 426 10.87 -57.67 -8.78
N THR A 427 10.32 -58.75 -8.22
CA THR A 427 9.08 -58.70 -7.43
C THR A 427 9.30 -57.91 -6.13
N GLN A 428 10.44 -58.08 -5.48
CA GLN A 428 10.85 -57.29 -4.31
C GLN A 428 11.01 -55.81 -4.66
N GLN A 429 11.70 -55.49 -5.76
CA GLN A 429 11.86 -54.10 -6.23
C GLN A 429 10.51 -53.43 -6.54
N ILE A 430 9.57 -54.14 -7.17
CA ILE A 430 8.21 -53.64 -7.42
C ILE A 430 7.47 -53.37 -6.11
N ALA A 431 7.62 -54.25 -5.11
CA ALA A 431 7.02 -54.06 -3.79
C ALA A 431 7.61 -52.83 -3.07
N GLU A 432 8.93 -52.66 -3.06
CA GLU A 432 9.58 -51.48 -2.47
C GLU A 432 9.20 -50.18 -3.15
N VAL A 433 9.08 -50.15 -4.49
CA VAL A 433 8.65 -48.95 -5.22
C VAL A 433 7.21 -48.60 -4.86
N LYS A 434 6.33 -49.60 -4.79
CA LYS A 434 4.93 -49.41 -4.38
C LYS A 434 4.81 -48.93 -2.94
N GLU A 435 5.62 -49.45 -2.03
CA GLU A 435 5.67 -49.00 -0.63
C GLU A 435 6.17 -47.54 -0.54
N ARG A 436 7.23 -47.19 -1.28
CA ARG A 436 7.72 -45.81 -1.38
C ARG A 436 6.67 -44.85 -1.96
N GLU A 437 5.89 -45.27 -2.96
CA GLU A 437 4.75 -44.48 -3.46
C GLU A 437 3.65 -44.30 -2.42
N GLN A 438 3.37 -45.32 -1.60
CA GLN A 438 2.37 -45.22 -0.52
C GLN A 438 2.85 -44.26 0.57
N GLN A 439 4.10 -44.41 1.04
CA GLN A 439 4.73 -43.50 2.00
C GLN A 439 4.77 -42.06 1.48
N ALA A 440 5.04 -41.84 0.19
CA ALA A 440 5.00 -40.52 -0.43
C ALA A 440 3.59 -39.90 -0.43
N LYS A 441 2.56 -40.68 -0.76
CA LYS A 441 1.15 -40.25 -0.71
C LYS A 441 0.68 -39.98 0.72
N GLU A 442 1.11 -40.79 1.69
CA GLU A 442 0.82 -40.56 3.11
C GLU A 442 1.50 -39.29 3.63
N ALA A 443 2.76 -39.04 3.24
CA ALA A 443 3.47 -37.81 3.56
C ALA A 443 2.82 -36.58 2.91
N GLU A 444 2.36 -36.67 1.66
CA GLU A 444 1.60 -35.62 0.98
C GLU A 444 0.28 -35.31 1.70
N LEU A 445 -0.50 -36.34 2.04
CA LEU A 445 -1.74 -36.20 2.82
C LEU A 445 -1.50 -35.62 4.22
N ASP A 446 -0.38 -35.93 4.87
CA ASP A 446 -0.01 -35.37 6.18
C ASP A 446 0.47 -33.92 6.08
N LEU A 447 1.18 -33.56 5.01
CA LEU A 447 1.50 -32.17 4.69
C LEU A 447 0.22 -31.35 4.44
N ASP A 448 -0.74 -31.88 3.68
CA ASP A 448 -2.04 -31.25 3.45
C ASP A 448 -2.88 -31.08 4.73
N LYS A 449 -2.85 -32.07 5.63
CA LYS A 449 -3.50 -31.95 6.95
C LYS A 449 -2.91 -30.79 7.75
N ARG A 450 -1.58 -30.74 7.86
CA ARG A 450 -0.81 -29.70 8.59
C ARG A 450 -0.97 -28.32 7.96
N ASN A 451 -0.84 -28.20 6.65
CA ASN A 451 -1.08 -26.95 5.91
C ASN A 451 -2.50 -26.44 6.17
N GLY A 452 -3.49 -27.33 6.12
CA GLY A 452 -4.86 -26.98 6.44
C GLY A 452 -5.12 -26.69 7.93
N GLU A 453 -4.26 -27.11 8.85
CA GLU A 453 -4.35 -26.76 10.28
C GLU A 453 -3.76 -25.37 10.51
N LEU A 454 -2.58 -25.10 9.95
CA LEU A 454 -1.96 -23.79 9.90
C LEU A 454 -2.91 -22.73 9.30
N LEU A 455 -3.58 -23.03 8.17
CA LEU A 455 -4.59 -22.13 7.58
C LEU A 455 -5.80 -21.87 8.49
N ARG A 456 -6.17 -22.80 9.38
CA ARG A 456 -7.24 -22.57 10.38
C ARG A 456 -6.75 -21.66 11.50
N GLU A 457 -5.52 -21.87 11.98
CA GLU A 457 -4.92 -21.00 13.00
C GLU A 457 -4.73 -19.57 12.47
N GLU A 458 -4.27 -19.42 11.23
CA GLU A 458 -4.16 -18.12 10.55
C GLU A 458 -5.51 -17.44 10.37
N GLU A 459 -6.57 -18.16 9.96
CA GLU A 459 -7.91 -17.55 9.84
C GLU A 459 -8.50 -17.19 11.23
N ILE A 460 -8.24 -17.96 12.29
CA ILE A 460 -8.64 -17.59 13.66
C ILE A 460 -7.92 -16.31 14.10
N GLN A 461 -6.60 -16.25 13.94
CA GLN A 461 -5.80 -15.05 14.23
C GLN A 461 -6.26 -13.84 13.41
N PHE A 462 -6.60 -14.05 12.13
CA PHE A 462 -7.16 -13.02 11.26
C PHE A 462 -8.53 -12.53 11.73
N GLN A 463 -9.44 -13.42 12.11
CA GLN A 463 -10.76 -13.03 12.61
C GLN A 463 -10.67 -12.31 13.95
N GLU A 464 -9.78 -12.71 14.86
CA GLU A 464 -9.52 -11.96 16.10
C GLU A 464 -8.99 -10.55 15.82
N TYR A 465 -8.00 -10.43 14.94
CA TYR A 465 -7.45 -9.14 14.51
C TYR A 465 -8.52 -8.26 13.83
N ALA A 466 -9.27 -8.83 12.90
CA ALA A 466 -10.33 -8.13 12.18
C ALA A 466 -11.42 -7.65 13.11
N ASN A 467 -11.83 -8.47 14.10
CA ASN A 467 -12.82 -8.08 15.10
C ASN A 467 -12.32 -6.91 15.97
N LYS A 468 -11.05 -6.94 16.43
CA LYS A 468 -10.44 -5.81 17.16
C LYS A 468 -10.50 -4.52 16.34
N VAL A 469 -10.02 -4.56 15.10
CA VAL A 469 -10.04 -3.39 14.18
C VAL A 469 -11.47 -2.92 13.86
N ILE A 470 -12.44 -3.83 13.71
CA ILE A 470 -13.85 -3.47 13.53
C ILE A 470 -14.42 -2.77 14.78
N THR A 471 -14.08 -3.24 15.99
CA THR A 471 -14.52 -2.58 17.23
C THR A 471 -13.87 -1.21 17.40
N GLU A 472 -12.57 -1.06 17.11
CA GLU A 472 -11.88 0.24 17.11
C GLU A 472 -12.47 1.20 16.08
N ALA A 473 -12.77 0.73 14.87
CA ALA A 473 -13.41 1.54 13.84
C ALA A 473 -14.79 2.05 14.28
N ARG A 474 -15.63 1.18 14.88
CA ARG A 474 -16.93 1.56 15.46
C ARG A 474 -16.78 2.59 16.59
N ASN A 475 -15.86 2.36 17.53
CA ASN A 475 -15.61 3.26 18.66
C ASN A 475 -15.13 4.64 18.17
N ASN A 476 -14.37 4.69 17.08
CA ASN A 476 -13.89 5.91 16.43
C ASN A 476 -14.94 6.60 15.52
N GLY A 477 -16.19 6.13 15.52
CA GLY A 477 -17.28 6.67 14.71
C GLY A 477 -17.10 6.47 13.20
N ARG A 478 -16.31 5.48 12.78
CA ARG A 478 -16.08 5.14 11.36
C ARG A 478 -17.12 4.11 10.91
N ASN A 479 -17.52 4.16 9.64
CA ASN A 479 -18.43 3.16 9.07
C ASN A 479 -17.73 1.78 8.99
N PRO A 480 -18.18 0.74 9.72
CA PRO A 480 -17.51 -0.56 9.77
C PRO A 480 -17.85 -1.48 8.59
N TYR A 481 -18.80 -1.11 7.72
CA TYR A 481 -19.32 -1.99 6.67
C TYR A 481 -18.25 -2.52 5.70
N PRO A 482 -17.28 -1.71 5.20
CA PRO A 482 -16.18 -2.22 4.37
C PRO A 482 -15.35 -3.30 5.08
N LEU A 483 -15.02 -3.09 6.35
CA LEU A 483 -14.24 -4.03 7.17
C LEU A 483 -15.00 -5.33 7.39
N MET A 484 -16.28 -5.26 7.74
CA MET A 484 -17.14 -6.44 7.93
C MET A 484 -17.22 -7.27 6.64
N LYS A 485 -17.37 -6.61 5.48
CA LYS A 485 -17.38 -7.29 4.18
C LYS A 485 -16.04 -7.99 3.90
N ALA A 486 -14.92 -7.30 4.04
CA ALA A 486 -13.60 -7.89 3.83
C ALA A 486 -13.32 -9.05 4.81
N ALA A 487 -13.66 -8.90 6.09
CA ALA A 487 -13.57 -9.97 7.09
C ALA A 487 -14.41 -11.19 6.71
N GLN A 488 -15.56 -11.00 6.06
CA GLN A 488 -16.42 -12.11 5.61
C GLN A 488 -15.90 -12.84 4.37
N GLU A 489 -14.97 -12.32 3.57
CA GLU A 489 -14.64 -12.92 2.26
C GLU A 489 -13.93 -14.30 2.31
N GLY A 490 -13.27 -14.65 3.41
CA GLY A 490 -12.57 -15.93 3.63
C GLY A 490 -11.20 -16.05 2.93
N PRO A 491 -10.39 -17.07 3.28
CA PRO A 491 -9.11 -17.34 2.64
C PRO A 491 -9.30 -17.83 1.19
N GLY A 492 -8.35 -17.48 0.31
CA GLY A 492 -8.30 -17.92 -1.09
C GLY A 492 -8.82 -16.92 -2.14
N GLY A 493 -9.39 -15.77 -1.74
CA GLY A 493 -9.71 -14.64 -2.64
C GLY A 493 -10.76 -14.90 -3.74
N GLY A 494 -11.30 -16.12 -3.85
CA GLY A 494 -12.26 -16.51 -4.86
C GLY A 494 -13.62 -15.83 -4.69
N ARG A 495 -14.34 -15.64 -5.82
CA ARG A 495 -15.69 -15.07 -5.83
C ARG A 495 -16.81 -16.10 -5.57
N GLY A 496 -16.47 -17.39 -5.49
CA GLY A 496 -17.44 -18.48 -5.34
C GLY A 496 -18.27 -18.45 -4.05
N PRO A 497 -19.33 -19.27 -3.91
CA PRO A 497 -19.93 -19.54 -2.62
C PRO A 497 -18.91 -20.13 -1.64
N LYS A 498 -19.14 -19.92 -0.33
CA LYS A 498 -18.39 -20.59 0.73
C LYS A 498 -18.89 -22.03 0.84
N PHE A 499 -17.97 -22.99 0.82
CA PHE A 499 -18.29 -24.38 1.16
C PHE A 499 -18.01 -24.63 2.64
N GLU A 500 -19.03 -25.08 3.36
CA GLU A 500 -18.86 -25.69 4.68
C GLU A 500 -17.99 -26.95 4.54
N GLY A 501 -17.09 -27.18 5.50
CA GLY A 501 -16.12 -28.29 5.46
C GLY A 501 -14.79 -28.01 4.74
N LYS A 502 -14.73 -27.17 3.69
CA LYS A 502 -13.47 -26.85 2.96
C LYS A 502 -12.55 -25.83 3.68
N ARG A 503 -12.47 -25.89 5.02
CA ARG A 503 -11.61 -25.04 5.87
C ARG A 503 -11.70 -23.53 5.57
N GLY A 504 -12.87 -23.04 5.13
CA GLY A 504 -13.10 -21.64 4.75
C GLY A 504 -12.55 -21.24 3.38
N LEU A 505 -11.81 -22.11 2.68
CA LEU A 505 -11.22 -21.84 1.37
C LEU A 505 -12.32 -21.55 0.35
N ARG A 506 -12.33 -20.33 -0.18
CA ARG A 506 -13.35 -19.85 -1.11
C ARG A 506 -12.87 -20.05 -2.55
N PRO A 507 -13.44 -21.01 -3.31
CA PRO A 507 -12.87 -21.36 -4.62
C PRO A 507 -12.99 -20.21 -5.62
N SER A 508 -11.93 -20.00 -6.39
CA SER A 508 -11.99 -19.28 -7.65
C SER A 508 -12.63 -20.20 -8.70
N TYR A 509 -13.95 -20.07 -8.91
CA TYR A 509 -14.64 -20.74 -10.01
C TYR A 509 -14.28 -20.09 -11.35
N LEU A 510 -13.03 -20.29 -11.78
CA LEU A 510 -12.75 -20.42 -13.20
C LEU A 510 -13.25 -21.80 -13.61
N VAL A 511 -14.04 -21.86 -14.68
CA VAL A 511 -14.77 -23.06 -15.11
C VAL A 511 -13.80 -24.22 -15.25
N GLY A 512 -13.95 -25.22 -14.39
CA GLY A 512 -13.22 -26.47 -14.47
C GLY A 512 -14.05 -27.50 -15.23
N ASP A 513 -13.41 -28.20 -16.16
CA ASP A 513 -13.94 -29.45 -16.70
C ASP A 513 -14.11 -30.50 -15.57
N ALA A 514 -14.77 -31.61 -15.88
CA ALA A 514 -15.16 -32.64 -14.91
C ALA A 514 -14.01 -33.30 -14.10
N SER A 515 -12.75 -32.98 -14.41
CA SER A 515 -11.55 -33.38 -13.67
C SER A 515 -11.28 -32.58 -12.38
N GLY A 516 -11.91 -31.41 -12.21
CA GLY A 516 -11.80 -30.61 -10.98
C GLY A 516 -10.44 -29.93 -10.74
N VAL A 517 -9.54 -29.92 -11.73
CA VAL A 517 -8.22 -29.27 -11.64
C VAL A 517 -8.35 -27.75 -11.77
N GLN A 518 -7.69 -27.02 -10.88
CA GLN A 518 -7.71 -25.56 -10.86
C GLN A 518 -6.76 -25.00 -11.94
N LEU A 519 -7.29 -24.23 -12.91
CA LEU A 519 -6.47 -23.57 -13.93
C LEU A 519 -5.55 -22.50 -13.28
N PRO A 520 -4.30 -22.34 -13.74
CA PRO A 520 -3.39 -21.31 -13.23
C PRO A 520 -3.96 -19.89 -13.36
N ASN A 521 -3.80 -19.09 -12.31
CA ASN A 521 -4.40 -17.76 -12.20
C ASN A 521 -3.65 -16.66 -12.99
N TYR A 522 -2.65 -17.04 -13.80
CA TYR A 522 -1.81 -16.12 -14.58
C TYR A 522 -2.15 -16.22 -16.07
N SER A 523 -2.68 -15.12 -16.61
CA SER A 523 -2.86 -14.96 -18.05
C SER A 523 -1.53 -14.59 -18.73
N ASP A 524 -0.57 -15.51 -18.73
CA ASP A 524 0.63 -15.35 -19.54
C ASP A 524 0.27 -15.27 -21.03
N GLY A 525 1.07 -14.54 -21.81
CA GLY A 525 0.82 -14.31 -23.24
C GLY A 525 0.67 -15.61 -24.05
N THR A 526 1.29 -16.69 -23.58
CA THR A 526 1.19 -18.07 -24.08
C THR A 526 -0.21 -18.67 -23.99
N VAL A 527 -0.99 -18.37 -22.93
CA VAL A 527 -2.31 -18.98 -22.70
C VAL A 527 -3.36 -18.46 -23.70
N LYS A 528 -3.20 -17.22 -24.19
CA LYS A 528 -4.10 -16.63 -25.20
C LYS A 528 -4.12 -17.38 -26.54
N GLY A 529 -3.11 -18.21 -26.83
CA GLY A 529 -2.99 -18.97 -28.07
C GLY A 529 -3.36 -20.46 -27.97
N SER A 530 -3.67 -20.99 -26.78
CA SER A 530 -3.90 -22.44 -26.61
C SER A 530 -5.35 -22.84 -26.86
N HIS A 531 -6.33 -22.14 -26.28
CA HIS A 531 -7.76 -22.42 -26.49
C HIS A 531 -8.18 -22.30 -27.96
N THR A 532 -7.68 -21.29 -28.67
CA THR A 532 -7.97 -21.03 -30.09
C THR A 532 -7.36 -22.08 -31.03
N LYS A 533 -6.28 -22.76 -30.62
CA LYS A 533 -5.65 -23.83 -31.42
C LYS A 533 -6.40 -25.16 -31.39
N ILE A 534 -7.13 -25.47 -30.32
CA ILE A 534 -7.80 -26.78 -30.16
C ILE A 534 -9.28 -26.71 -30.57
N TYR A 535 -9.99 -25.63 -30.24
CA TYR A 535 -11.44 -25.53 -30.45
C TYR A 535 -11.87 -24.44 -31.44
N GLY A 536 -10.91 -23.77 -32.07
CA GLY A 536 -11.17 -22.58 -32.88
C GLY A 536 -11.59 -21.38 -32.01
N ASN A 537 -11.91 -20.27 -32.68
CA ASN A 537 -12.33 -19.05 -32.01
C ASN A 537 -13.84 -19.13 -31.68
N PRO A 538 -14.28 -19.03 -30.41
CA PRO A 538 -15.70 -19.19 -30.04
C PRO A 538 -16.66 -18.18 -30.68
N GLY A 539 -16.14 -17.06 -31.21
CA GLY A 539 -16.92 -16.08 -31.97
C GLY A 539 -17.32 -16.54 -33.38
N ASP A 540 -16.58 -17.50 -33.97
CA ASP A 540 -16.76 -17.93 -35.37
C ASP A 540 -17.72 -19.13 -35.51
N SER A 541 -17.99 -19.86 -34.41
CA SER A 541 -18.97 -20.95 -34.40
C SER A 541 -20.42 -20.44 -34.34
N ARG A 542 -20.87 -19.77 -35.41
CA ARG A 542 -22.28 -19.35 -35.62
C ARG A 542 -23.28 -20.49 -35.80
N LYS A 543 -22.86 -21.76 -35.67
CA LYS A 543 -23.76 -22.91 -35.70
C LYS A 543 -24.36 -23.12 -34.31
N ARG A 544 -25.67 -22.92 -34.18
CA ARG A 544 -26.46 -23.32 -33.01
C ARG A 544 -26.05 -24.73 -32.57
N LEU A 545 -25.56 -24.85 -31.34
CA LEU A 545 -25.63 -26.11 -30.60
C LEU A 545 -27.12 -26.41 -30.38
N GLY A 546 -27.66 -27.32 -31.19
CA GLY A 546 -29.03 -27.74 -31.10
C GLY A 546 -29.22 -28.60 -29.86
N PHE A 547 -29.74 -28.01 -28.78
CA PHE A 547 -30.37 -28.77 -27.72
C PHE A 547 -31.66 -29.38 -28.27
N THR A 548 -31.61 -30.67 -28.62
CA THR A 548 -32.79 -31.53 -28.58
C THR A 548 -33.11 -31.81 -27.11
N TRP A 549 -34.39 -31.68 -26.76
CA TRP A 549 -34.93 -31.93 -25.41
C TRP A 549 -34.76 -33.39 -24.99
#